data_AF-A0AB39YZ66-F1
#
_entry.id   AF-A0AB39YZ66-F1
#
_cell.length_a   1.000
_cell.length_b   1.000
_cell.length_c   1.000
_cell.angle_alpha   90.00
_cell.angle_beta   90.00
_cell.angle_gamma   90.00
#
_symmetry.space_group_name_H-M   'P 1'
#
loop_
_entity.id
_entity.type
_entity.pdbx_description
1 polymer ?
#
loop_
_entity_poly.entity_id
_entity_poly.type
_entity_poly.pdbx_seq_one_letter_code
_entity_poly.pdbx_strand_id
1 'polypeptide(L)'
;MSMSVDSNKSLLRKGDMKLENYPTCAVEALTRLETLIASRNKQNMVMQIISEYIFLERTGKDGDVRKSQALPISQMNLFQEFQLIIALIEYFSRPGRDATRNAIFLSLFGSHLTPQRSKLLSRLISTAVSGSVAPLLSSAGTWMQQVGCKTPLSLEVAQNIVSDFISYSRKTPEQLKQLPMVGPHFAANFMVAVADLYLNEQRSQSLNPPPDALLDTITEWMTENPTLCQASQQPLVLPAGAIAMPFATPLAGLLRWVVLAPLVSNRQAYSNLHLSLLRALQQLVSSGESTALPSQDLMQIVKSLQSYCARLGESKTDPDTDAAYQKCMERFAQAVQIALSSNCITNQIQLLCLLESLPPHKLMKIVIEAHKK
;
A
#
# COMPACT_ATOMS: atom_id res chain seq x y z
N MET A 1 -57.05 -14.35 24.66
CA MET A 1 -56.68 -14.21 23.24
C MET A 1 -55.46 -13.31 23.14
N SER A 2 -54.26 -13.87 23.18
CA SER A 2 -53.00 -13.16 22.93
C SER A 2 -52.28 -13.86 21.80
N MET A 3 -52.21 -13.23 20.63
CA MET A 3 -51.48 -13.70 19.47
C MET A 3 -50.45 -12.65 19.05
N SER A 4 -49.31 -13.15 18.58
CA SER A 4 -48.22 -12.48 17.88
C SER A 4 -47.12 -11.82 18.73
N VAL A 5 -46.18 -12.65 19.20
CA VAL A 5 -44.79 -12.22 19.43
C VAL A 5 -43.77 -13.12 18.69
N ASP A 6 -44.21 -14.21 18.03
CA ASP A 6 -43.28 -15.23 17.51
C ASP A 6 -42.80 -15.06 16.06
N SER A 7 -43.20 -14.02 15.33
CA SER A 7 -42.85 -13.90 13.90
C SER A 7 -41.46 -13.32 13.60
N ASN A 8 -40.70 -12.86 14.60
CA ASN A 8 -39.39 -12.24 14.39
C ASN A 8 -38.17 -13.07 14.84
N LYS A 9 -38.36 -14.29 15.35
CA LYS A 9 -37.26 -15.17 15.79
C LYS A 9 -36.78 -16.19 14.76
N SER A 10 -37.42 -16.29 13.58
CA SER A 10 -37.12 -17.33 12.58
C SER A 10 -35.93 -17.01 11.65
N LEU A 11 -35.43 -15.77 11.59
CA LEU A 11 -34.29 -15.38 10.74
C LEU A 11 -32.90 -15.59 11.37
N LEU A 12 -32.84 -16.20 12.57
CA LEU A 12 -31.61 -16.33 13.38
C LEU A 12 -31.15 -17.78 13.54
N ARG A 13 -31.48 -18.70 12.62
CA ARG A 13 -30.95 -20.07 12.69
C ARG A 13 -29.55 -20.17 12.06
N LYS A 14 -28.67 -20.83 12.81
CA LYS A 14 -27.31 -21.27 12.47
C LYS A 14 -27.31 -22.42 11.43
N GLY A 15 -28.39 -22.59 10.65
CA GLY A 15 -28.79 -23.88 10.08
C GLY A 15 -28.91 -24.03 8.55
N ASP A 16 -28.77 -22.97 7.75
CA ASP A 16 -29.07 -23.07 6.31
C ASP A 16 -27.84 -23.09 5.38
N MET A 17 -26.68 -22.64 5.83
CA MET A 17 -25.46 -22.63 4.99
C MET A 17 -24.77 -24.00 5.07
N LYS A 18 -25.04 -24.88 4.09
CA LYS A 18 -24.35 -26.17 3.99
C LYS A 18 -22.96 -25.97 3.39
N LEU A 19 -21.91 -26.35 4.12
CA LEU A 19 -20.50 -26.23 3.71
C LEU A 19 -20.15 -27.03 2.45
N GLU A 20 -20.95 -28.05 2.13
CA GLU A 20 -20.74 -28.96 0.99
C GLU A 20 -20.93 -28.26 -0.37
N ASN A 21 -21.59 -27.10 -0.41
CA ASN A 21 -21.90 -26.36 -1.63
C ASN A 21 -21.00 -25.13 -1.82
N TYR A 22 -19.69 -25.33 -1.80
CA TYR A 22 -18.73 -24.24 -2.04
C TYR A 22 -18.66 -23.88 -3.54
N PRO A 23 -18.66 -22.59 -3.95
CA PRO A 23 -18.55 -21.36 -3.15
C PRO A 23 -19.89 -20.71 -2.76
N THR A 24 -21.04 -21.33 -3.06
CA THR A 24 -22.37 -20.75 -2.79
C THR A 24 -22.54 -20.37 -1.32
N CYS A 25 -22.07 -21.21 -0.39
CA CYS A 25 -22.09 -20.89 1.04
C CYS A 25 -21.26 -19.63 1.40
N ALA A 26 -20.15 -19.37 0.69
CA ALA A 26 -19.35 -18.16 0.90
C ALA A 26 -20.08 -16.91 0.37
N VAL A 27 -20.79 -17.03 -0.75
CA VAL A 27 -21.61 -15.93 -1.31
C VAL A 27 -22.78 -15.57 -0.38
N GLU A 28 -23.47 -16.58 0.16
CA GLU A 28 -24.52 -16.39 1.17
C GLU A 28 -23.95 -15.76 2.45
N ALA A 29 -22.77 -16.21 2.89
CA ALA A 29 -22.08 -15.65 4.05
C ALA A 29 -21.75 -14.17 3.84
N LEU A 30 -21.19 -13.78 2.69
CA LEU A 30 -20.89 -12.37 2.35
C LEU A 30 -22.15 -11.51 2.40
N THR A 31 -23.25 -11.98 1.82
CA THR A 31 -24.55 -11.28 1.85
C THR A 31 -25.06 -11.11 3.28
N ARG A 32 -24.90 -12.14 4.12
CA ARG A 32 -25.27 -12.08 5.53
C ARG A 32 -24.41 -11.08 6.31
N LEU A 33 -23.11 -10.99 6.01
CA LEU A 33 -22.18 -10.07 6.68
C LEU A 33 -22.57 -8.60 6.50
N GLU A 34 -23.14 -8.21 5.36
CA GLU A 34 -23.62 -6.83 5.13
C GLU A 34 -24.60 -6.37 6.23
N THR A 35 -25.50 -7.26 6.65
CA THR A 35 -26.50 -6.97 7.69
C THR A 35 -25.91 -6.97 9.10
N LEU A 36 -24.82 -7.70 9.32
CA LEU A 36 -24.24 -7.92 10.64
C LEU A 36 -23.17 -6.88 11.00
N ILE A 37 -22.41 -6.41 10.03
CA ILE A 37 -21.28 -5.48 10.24
C ILE A 37 -21.74 -4.11 10.75
N ALA A 38 -22.98 -3.71 10.48
CA ALA A 38 -23.58 -2.51 11.08
C ALA A 38 -23.74 -2.61 12.61
N SER A 39 -23.72 -3.83 13.18
CA SER A 39 -23.95 -4.07 14.61
C SER A 39 -22.63 -4.40 15.34
N ARG A 40 -22.13 -3.46 16.14
CA ARG A 40 -20.90 -3.64 16.94
C ARG A 40 -20.95 -4.82 17.93
N ASN A 41 -22.15 -5.24 18.35
CA ASN A 41 -22.33 -6.32 19.32
C ASN A 41 -22.16 -7.73 18.71
N LYS A 42 -21.91 -7.84 17.39
CA LYS A 42 -21.86 -9.12 16.67
C LYS A 42 -20.48 -9.44 16.07
N GLN A 43 -19.41 -8.75 16.48
CA GLN A 43 -18.06 -8.93 15.91
C GLN A 43 -17.54 -10.38 16.01
N ASN A 44 -17.76 -11.07 17.14
CA ASN A 44 -17.39 -12.48 17.29
C ASN A 44 -18.14 -13.40 16.32
N MET A 45 -19.42 -13.12 16.08
CA MET A 45 -20.23 -13.87 15.13
C MET A 45 -19.78 -13.62 13.69
N VAL A 46 -19.42 -12.36 13.35
CA VAL A 46 -18.85 -12.00 12.04
C VAL A 46 -17.56 -12.78 11.79
N MET A 47 -16.63 -12.80 12.75
CA MET A 47 -15.37 -13.53 12.60
C MET A 47 -15.60 -15.05 12.49
N GLN A 48 -16.56 -15.61 13.24
CA GLN A 48 -16.92 -17.03 13.09
C GLN A 48 -17.45 -17.32 11.67
N ILE A 49 -18.34 -16.48 11.13
CA ILE A 49 -18.88 -16.67 9.78
C ILE A 49 -17.76 -16.62 8.73
N ILE A 50 -16.86 -15.64 8.86
CA ILE A 50 -15.72 -15.45 7.96
C ILE A 50 -14.80 -16.68 7.98
N SER A 51 -14.39 -17.12 9.17
CA SER A 51 -13.52 -18.29 9.29
C SER A 51 -14.20 -19.56 8.78
N GLU A 52 -15.44 -19.83 9.18
CA GLU A 52 -16.11 -21.10 8.91
C GLU A 52 -16.62 -21.22 7.46
N TYR A 53 -17.28 -20.21 6.92
CA TYR A 53 -18.01 -20.31 5.64
C TYR A 53 -17.29 -19.66 4.46
N ILE A 54 -16.40 -18.69 4.71
CA ILE A 54 -15.65 -18.01 3.65
C ILE A 54 -14.30 -18.69 3.47
N PHE A 55 -13.48 -18.73 4.53
CA PHE A 55 -12.12 -19.27 4.47
C PHE A 55 -12.01 -20.77 4.81
N LEU A 56 -13.11 -21.41 5.22
CA LEU A 56 -13.17 -22.84 5.60
C LEU A 56 -12.23 -23.24 6.75
N GLU A 57 -11.80 -22.27 7.55
CA GLU A 57 -10.93 -22.44 8.72
C GLU A 57 -11.74 -23.01 9.89
N ARG A 58 -11.73 -24.34 10.04
CA ARG A 58 -12.35 -24.99 11.21
C ARG A 58 -11.48 -24.80 12.46
N THR A 59 -11.96 -24.03 13.43
CA THR A 59 -11.41 -24.04 14.78
C THR A 59 -11.87 -25.32 15.48
N GLY A 60 -10.95 -26.21 15.87
CA GLY A 60 -11.22 -27.47 16.57
C GLY A 60 -11.72 -27.29 18.02
N LYS A 61 -12.69 -26.40 18.26
CA LYS A 61 -13.22 -26.05 19.59
C LYS A 61 -14.71 -26.37 19.76
N ASP A 62 -15.22 -27.39 19.07
CA ASP A 62 -16.38 -28.12 19.57
C ASP A 62 -15.88 -29.46 20.12
N GLY A 63 -16.03 -29.61 21.43
CA GLY A 63 -15.20 -30.47 22.26
C GLY A 63 -15.40 -31.97 22.09
N ASP A 64 -14.29 -32.69 22.17
CA ASP A 64 -14.20 -33.88 23.01
C ASP A 64 -12.72 -34.16 23.35
N VAL A 65 -12.33 -34.00 24.61
CA VAL A 65 -10.93 -34.17 25.08
C VAL A 65 -10.49 -35.64 25.04
N ARG A 66 -11.35 -36.58 24.62
CA ARG A 66 -11.08 -38.03 24.67
C ARG A 66 -10.84 -38.73 23.34
N LYS A 67 -10.71 -38.01 22.22
CA LYS A 67 -10.20 -38.60 20.96
C LYS A 67 -9.23 -37.64 20.28
N SER A 68 -8.01 -37.57 20.83
CA SER A 68 -6.86 -36.99 20.15
C SER A 68 -6.47 -37.87 18.95
N GLN A 69 -7.12 -37.63 17.82
CA GLN A 69 -6.45 -37.67 16.54
C GLN A 69 -6.61 -36.26 15.98
N ALA A 70 -5.48 -35.58 15.79
CA ALA A 70 -5.43 -34.27 15.17
C ALA A 70 -6.07 -34.38 13.77
N LEU A 71 -7.37 -34.08 13.69
CA LEU A 71 -8.05 -33.94 12.42
C LEU A 71 -7.33 -32.82 11.64
N PRO A 72 -7.06 -33.01 10.34
CA PRO A 72 -6.40 -31.98 9.55
C PRO A 72 -7.21 -30.68 9.70
N ILE A 73 -6.51 -29.58 10.00
CA ILE A 73 -7.09 -28.25 9.78
C ILE A 73 -7.60 -28.29 8.35
N SER A 74 -8.91 -28.23 8.15
CA SER A 74 -9.51 -28.27 6.83
C SER A 74 -9.05 -26.99 6.12
N GLN A 75 -7.98 -27.09 5.34
CA GLN A 75 -7.46 -25.98 4.58
C GLN A 75 -8.11 -26.00 3.20
N MET A 76 -8.47 -24.81 2.72
CA MET A 76 -9.01 -24.62 1.39
C MET A 76 -8.03 -25.15 0.34
N ASN A 77 -8.51 -25.98 -0.57
CA ASN A 77 -7.69 -26.46 -1.69
C ASN A 77 -7.60 -25.39 -2.80
N LEU A 78 -6.72 -25.59 -3.78
CA LEU A 78 -6.49 -24.61 -4.85
C LEU A 78 -7.74 -24.31 -5.70
N PHE A 79 -8.61 -25.31 -5.91
CA PHE A 79 -9.84 -25.13 -6.68
C PHE A 79 -10.85 -24.27 -5.91
N GLN A 80 -11.03 -24.54 -4.62
CA GLN A 80 -11.86 -23.73 -3.74
C GLN A 80 -11.31 -22.31 -3.61
N GLU A 81 -9.99 -22.15 -3.52
CA GLU A 81 -9.36 -20.83 -3.49
C GLU A 81 -9.68 -20.02 -4.74
N PHE A 82 -9.57 -20.64 -5.92
CA PHE A 82 -9.95 -20.02 -7.18
C PHE A 82 -11.44 -19.66 -7.23
N GLN A 83 -12.32 -20.56 -6.80
CA GLN A 83 -13.76 -20.29 -6.70
C GLN A 83 -14.07 -19.11 -5.76
N LEU A 84 -13.34 -18.99 -4.64
CA LEU A 84 -13.49 -17.87 -3.72
C LEU A 84 -13.07 -16.55 -4.34
N ILE A 85 -11.95 -16.53 -5.07
CA ILE A 85 -11.47 -15.32 -5.75
C ILE A 85 -12.55 -14.80 -6.71
N ILE A 86 -13.15 -15.69 -7.51
CA ILE A 86 -14.23 -15.32 -8.43
C ILE A 86 -15.44 -14.79 -7.64
N ALA A 87 -15.85 -15.50 -6.59
CA ALA A 87 -16.99 -15.10 -5.77
C ALA A 87 -16.78 -13.72 -5.12
N LEU A 88 -15.56 -13.43 -4.64
CA LEU A 88 -15.20 -12.13 -4.07
C LEU A 88 -15.20 -11.03 -5.14
N ILE A 89 -14.64 -11.29 -6.32
CA ILE A 89 -14.67 -10.33 -7.43
C ILE A 89 -16.10 -10.00 -7.82
N GLU A 90 -16.96 -11.01 -8.01
CA GLU A 90 -18.36 -10.82 -8.34
C GLU A 90 -19.06 -10.01 -7.24
N TYR A 91 -18.85 -10.39 -5.97
CA TYR A 91 -19.43 -9.72 -4.82
C TYR A 91 -19.06 -8.23 -4.76
N PHE A 92 -17.78 -7.89 -4.83
CA PHE A 92 -17.32 -6.50 -4.76
C PHE A 92 -17.73 -5.68 -6.01
N SER A 93 -17.98 -6.34 -7.14
CA SER A 93 -18.46 -5.69 -8.37
C SER A 93 -19.94 -5.32 -8.33
N ARG A 94 -20.75 -5.94 -7.45
CA ARG A 94 -22.20 -5.64 -7.32
C ARG A 94 -22.42 -4.20 -6.87
N PRO A 95 -23.39 -3.45 -7.42
CA PRO A 95 -23.72 -2.10 -6.97
C PRO A 95 -24.03 -2.06 -5.46
N GLY A 96 -23.47 -1.08 -4.76
CA GLY A 96 -23.61 -0.97 -3.31
C GLY A 96 -22.88 0.23 -2.74
N ARG A 97 -22.96 0.42 -1.41
CA ARG A 97 -22.27 1.51 -0.72
C ARG A 97 -20.79 1.15 -0.49
N ASP A 98 -19.89 2.05 -0.85
CA ASP A 98 -18.44 1.83 -0.67
C ASP A 98 -18.05 1.64 0.80
N ALA A 99 -18.72 2.32 1.74
CA ALA A 99 -18.50 2.11 3.17
C ALA A 99 -18.74 0.64 3.60
N THR A 100 -19.77 0.00 3.05
CA THR A 100 -20.09 -1.41 3.34
C THR A 100 -19.05 -2.34 2.73
N ARG A 101 -18.65 -2.11 1.47
CA ARG A 101 -17.56 -2.86 0.81
C ARG A 101 -16.27 -2.77 1.61
N ASN A 102 -15.88 -1.56 2.00
CA ASN A 102 -14.68 -1.33 2.80
C ASN A 102 -14.77 -2.01 4.17
N ALA A 103 -15.94 -1.99 4.82
CA ALA A 103 -16.15 -2.71 6.08
C ALA A 103 -15.95 -4.22 5.93
N ILE A 104 -16.49 -4.82 4.87
CA ILE A 104 -16.35 -6.24 4.58
C ILE A 104 -14.92 -6.59 4.22
N PHE A 105 -14.28 -5.81 3.35
CA PHE A 105 -12.89 -6.03 2.97
C PHE A 105 -11.96 -5.98 4.18
N LEU A 106 -12.13 -4.98 5.07
CA LEU A 106 -11.38 -4.87 6.32
C LEU A 106 -11.67 -6.03 7.29
N SER A 107 -12.90 -6.55 7.32
CA SER A 107 -13.25 -7.71 8.15
C SER A 107 -12.63 -9.00 7.63
N LEU A 108 -12.56 -9.17 6.31
CA LEU A 108 -11.95 -10.34 5.66
C LEU A 108 -10.42 -10.33 5.80
N PHE A 109 -9.81 -9.16 5.59
CA PHE A 109 -8.38 -9.01 5.33
C PHE A 109 -7.65 -8.07 6.30
N GLY A 110 -8.18 -7.76 7.48
CA GLY A 110 -7.57 -6.83 8.45
C GLY A 110 -6.10 -7.07 8.84
N SER A 111 -5.56 -6.32 9.80
CA SER A 111 -4.11 -6.26 10.09
C SER A 111 -3.44 -7.58 10.52
N HIS A 112 -4.21 -8.59 10.94
CA HIS A 112 -3.70 -9.86 11.44
C HIS A 112 -4.18 -11.02 10.56
N LEU A 113 -3.44 -11.29 9.48
CA LEU A 113 -3.75 -12.39 8.56
C LEU A 113 -2.93 -13.63 8.81
N THR A 114 -3.56 -14.78 8.63
CA THR A 114 -2.85 -16.04 8.44
C THR A 114 -2.09 -15.99 7.10
N PRO A 115 -0.98 -16.73 6.95
CA PRO A 115 -0.23 -16.78 5.68
C PRO A 115 -1.12 -17.16 4.48
N GLN A 116 -2.12 -18.03 4.71
CA GLN A 116 -3.06 -18.44 3.67
C GLN A 116 -3.96 -17.28 3.21
N ARG A 117 -4.53 -16.52 4.16
CA ARG A 117 -5.35 -15.33 3.83
C ARG A 117 -4.51 -14.23 3.16
N SER A 118 -3.25 -14.05 3.56
CA SER A 118 -2.33 -13.10 2.91
C SER A 118 -2.06 -13.47 1.45
N LYS A 119 -1.81 -14.75 1.19
CA LYS A 119 -1.61 -15.28 -0.17
C LYS A 119 -2.85 -15.12 -1.04
N LEU A 120 -4.03 -15.44 -0.48
CA LEU A 120 -5.31 -15.26 -1.15
C LEU A 120 -5.60 -13.78 -1.45
N LEU A 121 -5.33 -12.88 -0.51
CA LEU A 121 -5.44 -11.43 -0.72
C LEU A 121 -4.57 -10.96 -1.88
N SER A 122 -3.31 -11.39 -1.91
CA SER A 122 -2.39 -11.04 -2.99
C SER A 122 -2.91 -11.51 -4.35
N ARG A 123 -3.38 -12.76 -4.44
CA ARG A 123 -3.98 -13.32 -5.67
C ARG A 123 -5.27 -12.61 -6.07
N LEU A 124 -6.12 -12.26 -5.11
CA LEU A 124 -7.35 -11.51 -5.34
C LEU A 124 -7.05 -10.14 -5.95
N ILE A 125 -6.09 -9.41 -5.37
CA ILE A 125 -5.68 -8.09 -5.86
C ILE A 125 -5.01 -8.21 -7.24
N SER A 126 -4.09 -9.15 -7.44
CA SER A 126 -3.51 -9.39 -8.78
C SER A 126 -4.60 -9.71 -9.82
N THR A 127 -5.60 -10.50 -9.45
CA THR A 127 -6.73 -10.81 -10.35
C THR A 127 -7.58 -9.56 -10.62
N ALA A 128 -7.81 -8.73 -9.59
CA ALA A 128 -8.56 -7.48 -9.72
C ALA A 128 -7.84 -6.43 -10.57
N VAL A 129 -6.50 -6.36 -10.50
CA VAL A 129 -5.68 -5.53 -11.40
C VAL A 129 -5.81 -6.03 -12.83
N SER A 130 -5.67 -7.35 -13.05
CA SER A 130 -5.83 -7.97 -14.38
C SER A 130 -7.21 -7.77 -14.99
N GLY A 131 -8.26 -7.77 -14.16
CA GLY A 131 -9.65 -7.56 -14.57
C GLY A 131 -10.12 -6.11 -14.50
N SER A 132 -9.26 -5.16 -14.13
CA SER A 132 -9.60 -3.74 -13.93
C SER A 132 -10.85 -3.53 -13.04
N VAL A 133 -10.95 -4.28 -11.95
CA VAL A 133 -12.13 -4.30 -11.06
C VAL A 133 -12.09 -3.11 -10.09
N ALA A 134 -12.53 -1.94 -10.56
CA ALA A 134 -12.41 -0.66 -9.84
C ALA A 134 -12.95 -0.67 -8.40
N PRO A 135 -14.17 -1.19 -8.10
CA PRO A 135 -14.68 -1.18 -6.72
C PRO A 135 -13.82 -1.99 -5.74
N LEU A 136 -13.32 -3.14 -6.17
CA LEU A 136 -12.45 -3.98 -5.37
C LEU A 136 -11.10 -3.30 -5.14
N LEU A 137 -10.52 -2.71 -6.19
CA LEU A 137 -9.27 -1.95 -6.08
C LEU A 137 -9.41 -0.73 -5.16
N SER A 138 -10.56 -0.04 -5.16
CA SER A 138 -10.86 1.02 -4.19
C SER A 138 -10.85 0.50 -2.74
N SER A 139 -11.48 -0.65 -2.48
CA SER A 139 -11.44 -1.29 -1.16
C SER A 139 -10.05 -1.77 -0.77
N ALA A 140 -9.27 -2.31 -1.70
CA ALA A 140 -7.88 -2.68 -1.48
C ALA A 140 -7.01 -1.47 -1.15
N GLY A 141 -7.22 -0.33 -1.83
CA GLY A 141 -6.55 0.92 -1.52
C GLY A 141 -6.87 1.40 -0.11
N THR A 142 -8.15 1.43 0.26
CA THR A 142 -8.61 1.77 1.62
C THR A 142 -7.97 0.86 2.66
N TRP A 143 -7.98 -0.46 2.41
CA TRP A 143 -7.34 -1.45 3.26
C TRP A 143 -5.85 -1.18 3.45
N MET A 144 -5.12 -0.92 2.36
CA MET A 144 -3.68 -0.71 2.41
C MET A 144 -3.31 0.54 3.22
N GLN A 145 -4.12 1.60 3.18
CA GLN A 145 -3.95 2.76 4.06
C GLN A 145 -4.31 2.45 5.51
N GLN A 146 -5.41 1.73 5.77
CA GLN A 146 -5.83 1.37 7.13
C GLN A 146 -4.88 0.42 7.84
N VAL A 147 -4.27 -0.53 7.12
CA VAL A 147 -3.25 -1.45 7.68
C VAL A 147 -1.86 -0.80 7.67
N GLY A 148 -1.64 0.16 6.77
CA GLY A 148 -0.38 0.88 6.59
C GLY A 148 0.43 0.32 5.43
N CYS A 149 0.81 1.18 4.48
CA CYS A 149 1.45 0.80 3.22
C CYS A 149 2.87 0.21 3.39
N LYS A 150 3.57 0.57 4.46
CA LYS A 150 4.94 0.12 4.77
C LYS A 150 4.97 -1.14 5.67
N THR A 151 3.82 -1.74 6.00
CA THR A 151 3.77 -2.96 6.82
C THR A 151 4.12 -4.21 6.01
N PRO A 152 4.60 -5.30 6.63
CA PRO A 152 4.94 -6.52 5.91
C PRO A 152 3.83 -7.06 5.00
N LEU A 153 2.56 -6.98 5.41
CA LEU A 153 1.41 -7.41 4.60
C LEU A 153 1.26 -6.58 3.33
N SER A 154 1.28 -5.25 3.44
CA SER A 154 1.18 -4.35 2.29
C SER A 154 2.37 -4.50 1.33
N LEU A 155 3.55 -4.72 1.88
CA LEU A 155 4.76 -4.99 1.09
C LEU A 155 4.71 -6.34 0.38
N GLU A 156 4.16 -7.39 1.01
CA GLU A 156 3.94 -8.69 0.37
C GLU A 156 3.01 -8.57 -0.84
N VAL A 157 1.88 -7.86 -0.68
CA VAL A 157 0.94 -7.59 -1.79
C VAL A 157 1.64 -6.82 -2.91
N ALA A 158 2.38 -5.76 -2.59
CA ALA A 158 3.09 -4.97 -3.59
C ALA A 158 4.16 -5.79 -4.32
N GLN A 159 4.93 -6.61 -3.60
CA GLN A 159 5.95 -7.48 -4.18
C GLN A 159 5.32 -8.55 -5.10
N ASN A 160 4.18 -9.12 -4.73
CA ASN A 160 3.47 -10.09 -5.57
C ASN A 160 2.98 -9.44 -6.88
N ILE A 161 2.43 -8.23 -6.83
CA ILE A 161 2.04 -7.49 -8.05
C ILE A 161 3.25 -7.19 -8.93
N VAL A 162 4.37 -6.75 -8.36
CA VAL A 162 5.60 -6.54 -9.13
C VAL A 162 6.06 -7.87 -9.76
N SER A 163 6.00 -8.97 -9.02
CA SER A 163 6.38 -10.28 -9.54
C SER A 163 5.49 -10.70 -10.72
N ASP A 164 4.17 -10.59 -10.56
CA ASP A 164 3.17 -11.05 -11.53
C ASP A 164 3.18 -10.22 -12.82
N PHE A 165 3.25 -8.89 -12.70
CA PHE A 165 3.05 -7.98 -13.83
C PHE A 165 4.35 -7.41 -14.40
N ILE A 166 5.44 -7.40 -13.64
CA ILE A 166 6.73 -6.83 -14.07
C ILE A 166 7.77 -7.92 -14.29
N SER A 167 8.02 -8.78 -13.29
CA SER A 167 9.12 -9.74 -13.36
C SER A 167 8.84 -10.94 -14.27
N TYR A 168 7.63 -11.48 -14.23
CA TYR A 168 7.26 -12.65 -15.03
C TYR A 168 6.56 -12.31 -16.35
N SER A 169 6.20 -11.04 -16.57
CA SER A 169 5.59 -10.61 -17.82
C SER A 169 6.65 -10.26 -18.88
N ARG A 170 6.39 -10.62 -20.14
CA ARG A 170 7.26 -10.23 -21.28
C ARG A 170 7.21 -8.72 -21.57
N LYS A 171 6.09 -8.08 -21.24
CA LYS A 171 5.82 -6.64 -21.41
C LYS A 171 4.93 -6.17 -20.27
N THR A 172 5.10 -4.95 -19.78
CA THR A 172 4.18 -4.36 -18.80
C THR A 172 2.73 -4.41 -19.34
N PRO A 173 1.81 -5.10 -18.66
CA PRO A 173 0.44 -5.21 -19.12
C PRO A 173 -0.27 -3.86 -19.10
N GLU A 174 -1.14 -3.64 -20.08
CA GLU A 174 -1.92 -2.40 -20.22
C GLU A 174 -2.79 -2.13 -19.00
N GLN A 175 -3.31 -3.19 -18.37
CA GLN A 175 -4.11 -3.10 -17.16
C GLN A 175 -3.32 -2.52 -15.97
N LEU A 176 -2.02 -2.82 -15.89
CA LEU A 176 -1.16 -2.18 -14.89
C LEU A 176 -0.97 -0.70 -15.23
N LYS A 177 -0.72 -0.36 -16.51
CA LYS A 177 -0.59 1.04 -16.95
C LYS A 177 -1.82 1.87 -16.62
N GLN A 178 -3.01 1.31 -16.80
CA GLN A 178 -4.30 1.96 -16.52
C GLN A 178 -4.69 1.97 -15.03
N LEU A 179 -3.91 1.35 -14.15
CA LEU A 179 -4.23 1.25 -12.72
C LEU A 179 -4.52 2.60 -12.05
N PRO A 180 -3.79 3.70 -12.33
CA PRO A 180 -4.12 5.02 -11.80
C PRO A 180 -5.53 5.52 -12.16
N MET A 181 -6.06 5.13 -13.31
CA MET A 181 -7.40 5.51 -13.76
C MET A 181 -8.49 4.63 -13.15
N VAL A 182 -8.20 3.34 -12.98
CA VAL A 182 -9.15 2.34 -12.45
C VAL A 182 -9.25 2.42 -10.91
N GLY A 183 -8.13 2.62 -10.23
CA GLY A 183 -8.04 2.62 -8.78
C GLY A 183 -6.98 3.59 -8.27
N PRO A 184 -7.16 4.92 -8.41
CA PRO A 184 -6.14 5.93 -8.10
C PRO A 184 -5.61 5.86 -6.67
N HIS A 185 -6.50 5.62 -5.70
CA HIS A 185 -6.12 5.51 -4.30
C HIS A 185 -5.25 4.27 -4.03
N PHE A 186 -5.58 3.13 -4.65
CA PHE A 186 -4.76 1.93 -4.59
C PHE A 186 -3.43 2.12 -5.31
N ALA A 187 -3.41 2.74 -6.49
CA ALA A 187 -2.18 3.05 -7.22
C ALA A 187 -1.22 3.93 -6.39
N ALA A 188 -1.74 4.96 -5.70
CA ALA A 188 -0.94 5.79 -4.81
C ALA A 188 -0.35 4.99 -3.64
N ASN A 189 -1.16 4.18 -2.96
CA ASN A 189 -0.71 3.35 -1.83
C ASN A 189 0.26 2.23 -2.27
N PHE A 190 0.03 1.67 -3.46
CA PHE A 190 0.95 0.73 -4.10
C PHE A 190 2.30 1.41 -4.37
N MET A 191 2.32 2.63 -4.92
CA MET A 191 3.56 3.39 -5.12
C MET A 191 4.32 3.62 -3.81
N VAL A 192 3.63 3.91 -2.70
CA VAL A 192 4.27 4.03 -1.37
C VAL A 192 4.96 2.72 -0.98
N ALA A 193 4.26 1.59 -1.14
CA ALA A 193 4.78 0.28 -0.76
C ALA A 193 5.98 -0.15 -1.62
N VAL A 194 5.89 -0.03 -2.96
CA VAL A 194 7.03 -0.35 -3.84
C VAL A 194 8.20 0.60 -3.64
N ALA A 195 7.95 1.89 -3.40
CA ALA A 195 9.02 2.82 -3.09
C ALA A 195 9.76 2.42 -1.79
N ASP A 196 9.06 1.84 -0.82
CA ASP A 196 9.67 1.31 0.41
C ASP A 196 10.49 0.02 0.18
N LEU A 197 10.11 -0.81 -0.80
CA LEU A 197 10.83 -2.06 -1.16
C LEU A 197 12.21 -1.81 -1.78
N TYR A 198 12.34 -0.78 -2.63
CA TYR A 198 13.54 -0.54 -3.43
C TYR A 198 14.29 0.71 -3.00
N LEU A 199 15.62 0.70 -3.16
CA LEU A 199 16.56 1.76 -2.77
C LEU A 199 16.46 2.20 -1.30
N ASN A 200 16.05 1.28 -0.42
CA ASN A 200 15.85 1.52 1.00
C ASN A 200 16.83 0.68 1.83
N GLU A 201 17.90 1.28 2.33
CA GLU A 201 18.92 0.59 3.14
C GLU A 201 18.40 0.09 4.49
N GLN A 202 17.23 0.55 4.95
CA GLN A 202 16.60 -0.02 6.15
C GLN A 202 16.01 -1.43 5.91
N ARG A 203 15.75 -1.76 4.64
CA ARG A 203 15.14 -3.04 4.22
C ARG A 203 16.18 -4.03 3.68
N SER A 204 17.27 -3.54 3.13
CA SER A 204 18.34 -4.36 2.58
C SER A 204 19.71 -3.76 2.88
N GLN A 205 20.72 -4.61 3.05
CA GLN A 205 22.10 -4.16 3.30
C GLN A 205 22.69 -3.40 2.10
N SER A 206 22.12 -3.55 0.90
CA SER A 206 22.52 -2.86 -0.33
C SER A 206 21.39 -2.03 -0.93
N LEU A 207 21.76 -0.99 -1.68
CA LEU A 207 20.82 -0.21 -2.48
C LEU A 207 20.37 -1.01 -3.71
N ASN A 208 19.26 -1.72 -3.58
CA ASN A 208 18.69 -2.50 -4.69
C ASN A 208 17.77 -1.62 -5.53
N PRO A 209 18.08 -1.36 -6.82
CA PRO A 209 17.20 -0.58 -7.69
C PRO A 209 15.90 -1.33 -8.00
N PRO A 210 14.78 -0.60 -8.26
CA PRO A 210 13.57 -1.21 -8.80
C PRO A 210 13.81 -1.83 -10.19
N PRO A 211 13.04 -2.85 -10.59
CA PRO A 211 13.06 -3.36 -11.95
C PRO A 211 12.81 -2.26 -12.98
N ASP A 212 13.48 -2.33 -14.13
CA ASP A 212 13.44 -1.28 -15.13
C ASP A 212 12.03 -0.97 -15.65
N ALA A 213 11.24 -2.01 -15.91
CA ALA A 213 9.86 -1.87 -16.33
C ALA A 213 8.95 -1.29 -15.24
N LEU A 214 9.24 -1.51 -13.95
CA LEU A 214 8.51 -0.87 -12.85
C LEU A 214 8.82 0.63 -12.80
N LEU A 215 10.10 0.99 -12.93
CA LEU A 215 10.53 2.39 -13.00
C LEU A 215 9.87 3.12 -14.17
N ASP A 216 9.86 2.50 -15.36
CA ASP A 216 9.26 3.09 -16.55
C ASP A 216 7.75 3.29 -16.37
N THR A 217 7.06 2.30 -15.79
CA THR A 217 5.60 2.36 -15.52
C THR A 217 5.26 3.49 -14.54
N ILE A 218 5.97 3.60 -13.41
CA ILE A 218 5.72 4.67 -12.42
C ILE A 218 6.09 6.04 -13.01
N THR A 219 7.13 6.10 -13.84
CA THR A 219 7.50 7.33 -14.54
C THR A 219 6.41 7.79 -15.50
N GLU A 220 5.80 6.86 -16.25
CA GLU A 220 4.65 7.10 -17.13
C GLU A 220 3.46 7.62 -16.31
N TRP A 221 3.06 6.93 -15.23
CA TRP A 221 1.98 7.36 -14.34
C TRP A 221 2.16 8.79 -13.81
N MET A 222 3.36 9.10 -13.31
CA MET A 222 3.68 10.40 -12.74
C MET A 222 3.73 11.52 -13.78
N THR A 223 4.08 11.18 -15.02
CA THR A 223 4.16 12.14 -16.12
C THR A 223 2.77 12.46 -16.66
N GLU A 224 1.91 11.45 -16.79
CA GLU A 224 0.54 11.60 -17.29
C GLU A 224 -0.42 12.17 -16.25
N ASN A 225 -0.25 11.80 -14.98
CA ASN A 225 -1.10 12.25 -13.88
C ASN A 225 -0.28 12.69 -12.65
N PRO A 226 0.22 13.94 -12.63
CA PRO A 226 0.96 14.49 -11.48
C PRO A 226 0.16 14.54 -10.18
N THR A 227 -1.18 14.59 -10.26
CA THR A 227 -2.07 14.63 -9.08
C THR A 227 -2.27 13.27 -8.42
N LEU A 228 -1.78 12.18 -9.02
CA LEU A 228 -1.91 10.82 -8.48
C LEU A 228 -1.37 10.69 -7.04
N CYS A 229 -0.29 11.40 -6.71
CA CYS A 229 0.26 11.45 -5.36
C CYS A 229 -0.69 12.03 -4.31
N GLN A 230 -1.69 12.80 -4.72
CA GLN A 230 -2.72 13.39 -3.85
C GLN A 230 -3.90 12.44 -3.64
N ALA A 231 -3.99 11.34 -4.41
CA ALA A 231 -5.10 10.40 -4.28
C ALA A 231 -5.16 9.74 -2.89
N SER A 232 -4.02 9.55 -2.22
CA SER A 232 -3.98 9.03 -0.85
C SER A 232 -4.45 10.03 0.21
N GLN A 233 -4.51 11.33 -0.12
CA GLN A 233 -4.98 12.38 0.79
C GLN A 233 -6.51 12.49 0.80
N GLN A 234 -7.19 11.90 -0.18
CA GLN A 234 -8.65 11.94 -0.25
C GLN A 234 -9.26 11.23 0.96
N PRO A 235 -10.33 11.78 1.57
CA PRO A 235 -10.97 11.16 2.73
C PRO A 235 -11.40 9.72 2.43
N LEU A 236 -11.04 8.80 3.33
CA LEU A 236 -11.44 7.41 3.21
C LEU A 236 -12.91 7.22 3.54
N VAL A 237 -13.59 6.42 2.72
CA VAL A 237 -14.97 6.00 2.98
C VAL A 237 -14.97 4.84 3.96
N LEU A 238 -14.98 5.15 5.26
CA LEU A 238 -14.88 4.14 6.33
C LEU A 238 -16.24 3.83 6.97
N PRO A 239 -16.35 2.67 7.66
CA PRO A 239 -17.54 2.34 8.44
C PRO A 239 -17.74 3.32 9.61
N ALA A 240 -18.99 3.44 10.08
CA ALA A 240 -19.35 4.38 11.13
C ALA A 240 -18.52 4.18 12.43
N GLY A 241 -17.85 5.27 12.83
CA GLY A 241 -17.02 5.33 14.03
C GLY A 241 -15.69 4.56 13.92
N ALA A 242 -15.23 4.25 12.70
CA ALA A 242 -13.83 3.92 12.44
C ALA A 242 -13.00 5.22 12.36
N ILE A 243 -11.74 5.15 12.78
CA ILE A 243 -10.80 6.28 12.72
C ILE A 243 -9.87 6.01 11.54
N ALA A 244 -9.74 6.99 10.65
CA ALA A 244 -8.85 6.85 9.52
C ALA A 244 -7.38 6.88 9.97
N MET A 245 -6.63 5.85 9.62
CA MET A 245 -5.18 5.89 9.74
C MET A 245 -4.57 7.01 8.86
N PRO A 246 -3.47 7.62 9.31
CA PRO A 246 -2.77 8.65 8.53
C PRO A 246 -2.43 8.15 7.13
N PHE A 247 -2.62 9.01 6.13
CA PHE A 247 -2.21 8.69 4.78
C PHE A 247 -0.68 8.75 4.66
N ALA A 248 -0.16 8.06 3.64
CA ALA A 248 1.22 8.20 3.19
C ALA A 248 1.22 8.64 1.72
N THR A 249 2.11 9.55 1.35
CA THR A 249 2.29 9.95 -0.04
C THR A 249 3.47 9.18 -0.64
N PRO A 250 3.44 8.82 -1.93
CA PRO A 250 4.56 8.13 -2.58
C PRO A 250 5.77 9.07 -2.80
N LEU A 251 5.58 10.38 -2.63
CA LEU A 251 6.57 11.41 -2.98
C LEU A 251 7.92 11.19 -2.30
N ALA A 252 7.96 10.97 -0.98
CA ALA A 252 9.22 10.84 -0.27
C ALA A 252 10.02 9.60 -0.71
N GLY A 253 9.33 8.46 -0.92
CA GLY A 253 9.96 7.23 -1.40
C GLY A 253 10.45 7.34 -2.83
N LEU A 254 9.66 7.95 -3.72
CA LEU A 254 10.06 8.18 -5.11
C LEU A 254 11.17 9.25 -5.22
N LEU A 255 11.18 10.25 -4.34
CA LEU A 255 12.31 11.19 -4.21
C LEU A 255 13.58 10.44 -3.82
N ARG A 256 13.50 9.50 -2.87
CA ARG A 256 14.64 8.64 -2.51
C ARG A 256 15.15 7.86 -3.73
N TRP A 257 14.26 7.33 -4.57
CA TRP A 257 14.68 6.67 -5.80
C TRP A 257 15.48 7.59 -6.72
N VAL A 258 14.94 8.76 -7.05
CA VAL A 258 15.59 9.65 -8.02
C VAL A 258 16.85 10.30 -7.46
N VAL A 259 16.88 10.61 -6.16
CA VAL A 259 18.08 11.18 -5.52
C VAL A 259 19.21 10.17 -5.45
N LEU A 260 18.94 8.93 -5.03
CA LEU A 260 19.98 7.90 -4.87
C LEU A 260 20.30 7.14 -6.17
N ALA A 261 19.49 7.30 -7.22
CA ALA A 261 19.71 6.64 -8.50
C ALA A 261 21.13 6.76 -9.06
N PRO A 262 21.83 7.93 -9.01
CA PRO A 262 23.20 8.04 -9.53
C PRO A 262 24.19 7.06 -8.89
N LEU A 263 23.90 6.53 -7.70
CA LEU A 263 24.74 5.55 -7.01
C LEU A 263 24.62 4.13 -7.61
N VAL A 264 23.57 3.86 -8.38
CA VAL A 264 23.23 2.51 -8.86
C VAL A 264 22.93 2.44 -10.35
N SER A 265 22.54 3.56 -10.99
CA SER A 265 22.04 3.58 -12.36
C SER A 265 22.06 4.98 -12.97
N ASN A 266 22.35 5.03 -14.28
CA ASN A 266 22.32 6.26 -15.08
C ASN A 266 21.12 6.33 -16.05
N ARG A 267 20.10 5.49 -15.85
CA ARG A 267 18.94 5.47 -16.75
C ARG A 267 18.20 6.81 -16.78
N GLN A 268 17.82 7.23 -17.99
CA GLN A 268 17.09 8.49 -18.23
C GLN A 268 15.72 8.53 -17.54
N ALA A 269 15.09 7.37 -17.31
CA ALA A 269 13.80 7.28 -16.62
C ALA A 269 13.82 7.94 -15.23
N TYR A 270 14.93 7.84 -14.48
CA TYR A 270 15.07 8.55 -13.20
C TYR A 270 15.08 10.06 -13.35
N SER A 271 15.67 10.60 -14.41
CA SER A 271 15.66 12.04 -14.68
C SER A 271 14.25 12.52 -15.04
N ASN A 272 13.51 11.73 -15.82
CA ASN A 272 12.12 12.03 -16.16
C ASN A 272 11.22 11.97 -14.91
N LEU A 273 11.38 10.93 -14.09
CA LEU A 273 10.67 10.80 -12.82
C LEU A 273 11.00 11.95 -11.87
N HIS A 274 12.27 12.37 -11.79
CA HIS A 274 12.69 13.52 -10.98
C HIS A 274 11.93 14.78 -11.40
N LEU A 275 11.90 15.09 -12.70
CA LEU A 275 11.15 16.23 -13.22
C LEU A 275 9.65 16.14 -12.90
N SER A 276 9.03 14.97 -13.07
CA SER A 276 7.62 14.76 -12.74
C SER A 276 7.33 14.93 -11.25
N LEU A 277 8.24 14.48 -10.37
CA LEU A 277 8.15 14.70 -8.92
C LEU A 277 8.28 16.17 -8.56
N LEU A 278 9.23 16.91 -9.15
CA LEU A 278 9.38 18.34 -8.90
C LEU A 278 8.12 19.12 -9.30
N ARG A 279 7.51 18.78 -10.44
CA ARG A 279 6.23 19.36 -10.88
C ARG A 279 5.09 19.00 -9.93
N ALA A 280 5.01 17.76 -9.49
CA ALA A 280 4.01 17.34 -8.51
C ALA A 280 4.17 18.10 -7.18
N LEU A 281 5.40 18.34 -6.72
CA LEU A 281 5.68 19.13 -5.52
C LEU A 281 5.25 20.59 -5.66
N GLN A 282 5.48 21.21 -6.81
CA GLN A 282 5.05 22.59 -7.09
C GLN A 282 3.52 22.73 -7.13
N GLN A 283 2.81 21.68 -7.52
CA GLN A 283 1.35 21.67 -7.63
C GLN A 283 0.63 21.29 -6.32
N LEU A 284 1.37 20.87 -5.29
CA LEU A 284 0.79 20.61 -3.98
C LEU A 284 0.37 21.93 -3.33
N VAL A 285 -0.93 22.18 -3.30
CA VAL A 285 -1.50 23.25 -2.47
C VAL A 285 -1.62 22.69 -1.06
N SER A 286 -0.73 23.11 -0.16
CA SER A 286 -0.81 22.73 1.25
C SER A 286 -2.07 23.33 1.89
N SER A 287 -3.17 22.56 1.93
CA SER A 287 -4.36 22.90 2.70
C SER A 287 -4.11 22.58 4.18
N GLY A 288 -3.48 23.51 4.89
CA GLY A 288 -3.59 23.73 6.34
C GLY A 288 -3.13 22.66 7.35
N GLU A 289 -3.42 21.38 7.16
CA GLU A 289 -3.40 20.42 8.28
C GLU A 289 -2.63 19.12 8.02
N SER A 290 -2.25 18.81 6.77
CA SER A 290 -1.44 17.62 6.50
C SER A 290 -0.44 17.82 5.37
N THR A 291 0.81 18.06 5.76
CA THR A 291 1.95 18.24 4.84
C THR A 291 2.32 16.93 4.16
N ALA A 292 2.50 16.99 2.84
CA ALA A 292 2.72 15.83 1.98
C ALA A 292 4.05 15.09 2.20
N LEU A 293 5.06 15.75 2.80
CA LEU A 293 6.40 15.20 3.01
C LEU A 293 6.82 15.27 4.49
N PRO A 294 6.77 14.14 5.22
CA PRO A 294 7.36 14.04 6.55
C PRO A 294 8.88 14.20 6.49
N SER A 295 9.47 15.10 7.29
CA SER A 295 10.94 15.28 7.29
C SER A 295 11.70 14.00 7.64
N GLN A 296 11.14 13.15 8.50
CA GLN A 296 11.72 11.85 8.84
C GLN A 296 11.99 10.96 7.62
N ASP A 297 11.15 11.02 6.58
CA ASP A 297 11.36 10.24 5.36
C ASP A 297 12.48 10.86 4.50
N LEU A 298 12.61 12.19 4.47
CA LEU A 298 13.74 12.87 3.81
C LEU A 298 15.06 12.66 4.54
N MET A 299 15.03 12.53 5.88
CA MET A 299 16.22 12.18 6.68
C MET A 299 16.77 10.80 6.31
N GLN A 300 15.96 9.88 5.79
CA GLN A 300 16.45 8.60 5.29
C GLN A 300 17.39 8.79 4.08
N ILE A 301 17.08 9.74 3.20
CA ILE A 301 17.93 10.09 2.07
C ILE A 301 19.27 10.64 2.58
N VAL A 302 19.24 11.52 3.59
CA VAL A 302 20.46 12.05 4.22
C VAL A 302 21.33 10.93 4.78
N LYS A 303 20.73 9.98 5.51
CA LYS A 303 21.46 8.83 6.06
C LYS A 303 22.12 7.99 4.98
N SER A 304 21.42 7.70 3.88
CA SER A 304 22.01 6.96 2.76
C SER A 304 23.17 7.70 2.10
N LEU A 305 23.08 9.02 1.97
CA LEU A 305 24.18 9.84 1.47
C LEU A 305 25.37 9.86 2.45
N GLN A 306 25.13 9.94 3.76
CA GLN A 306 26.19 9.83 4.77
C GLN A 306 26.89 8.47 4.71
N SER A 307 26.13 7.38 4.61
CA SER A 307 26.68 6.03 4.44
C SER A 307 27.51 5.90 3.15
N TYR A 308 27.08 6.52 2.06
CA TYR A 308 27.87 6.57 0.83
C TYR A 308 29.16 7.38 1.00
N CYS A 309 29.11 8.56 1.62
CA CYS A 309 30.30 9.37 1.90
C CYS A 309 31.31 8.65 2.80
N ALA A 310 30.84 7.87 3.78
CA ALA A 310 31.71 7.05 4.62
C ALA A 310 32.49 6.02 3.77
N ARG A 311 31.80 5.36 2.81
CA ARG A 311 32.45 4.43 1.86
C ARG A 311 33.46 5.13 0.95
N LEU A 312 33.16 6.34 0.47
CA LEU A 312 34.12 7.15 -0.28
C LEU A 312 35.36 7.49 0.55
N GLY A 313 35.17 7.79 1.85
CA GLY A 313 36.27 8.02 2.79
C GLY A 313 37.19 6.79 2.93
N GLU A 314 36.61 5.58 3.01
CA GLU A 314 37.37 4.32 3.02
C GLU A 314 38.17 4.11 1.72
N SER A 315 37.62 4.52 0.57
CA SER A 315 38.31 4.49 -0.73
C SER A 315 39.23 5.68 -0.98
N LYS A 316 39.41 6.59 0.00
CA LYS A 316 40.18 7.83 -0.12
C LYS A 316 39.74 8.72 -1.30
N THR A 317 38.45 8.67 -1.62
CA THR A 317 37.83 9.49 -2.66
C THR A 317 37.14 10.68 -2.01
N ASP A 318 37.41 11.88 -2.51
CA ASP A 318 36.75 13.08 -2.02
C ASP A 318 35.33 13.18 -2.61
N PRO A 319 34.26 13.28 -1.79
CA PRO A 319 32.89 13.51 -2.26
C PRO A 319 32.76 14.70 -3.23
N ASP A 320 33.60 15.74 -3.11
CA ASP A 320 33.59 16.89 -4.00
C ASP A 320 33.98 16.55 -5.45
N THR A 321 34.75 15.48 -5.62
CA THR A 321 35.20 14.98 -6.92
C THR A 321 34.35 13.83 -7.45
N ASP A 322 33.51 13.23 -6.61
CA ASP A 322 32.68 12.09 -6.99
C ASP A 322 31.42 12.53 -7.76
N ALA A 323 31.38 12.23 -9.06
CA ALA A 323 30.28 12.66 -9.93
C ALA A 323 28.91 12.11 -9.50
N ALA A 324 28.86 10.91 -8.91
CA ALA A 324 27.61 10.32 -8.43
C ALA A 324 27.07 11.06 -7.20
N TYR A 325 27.92 11.36 -6.21
CA TYR A 325 27.57 12.17 -5.06
C TYR A 325 27.09 13.57 -5.46
N GLN A 326 27.84 14.25 -6.33
CA GLN A 326 27.46 15.59 -6.81
C GLN A 326 26.05 15.57 -7.42
N LYS A 327 25.77 14.60 -8.30
CA LYS A 327 24.44 14.46 -8.93
C LYS A 327 23.33 14.11 -7.94
N CYS A 328 23.62 13.32 -6.90
CA CYS A 328 22.66 13.06 -5.83
C CYS A 328 22.33 14.36 -5.08
N MET A 329 23.35 15.13 -4.72
CA MET A 329 23.19 16.40 -4.00
C MET A 329 22.47 17.45 -4.83
N GLU A 330 22.71 17.53 -6.14
CA GLU A 330 21.96 18.39 -7.06
C GLU A 330 20.46 18.06 -7.07
N ARG A 331 20.11 16.77 -7.28
CA ARG A 331 18.72 16.33 -7.27
C ARG A 331 18.05 16.60 -5.93
N PHE A 332 18.76 16.33 -4.83
CA PHE A 332 18.20 16.53 -3.50
C PHE A 332 18.00 18.01 -3.17
N ALA A 333 18.96 18.88 -3.50
CA ALA A 333 18.84 20.31 -3.30
C ALA A 333 17.64 20.89 -4.07
N GLN A 334 17.45 20.50 -5.33
CA GLN A 334 16.29 20.92 -6.13
C GLN A 334 14.97 20.49 -5.49
N ALA A 335 14.87 19.24 -5.04
CA ALA A 335 13.67 18.72 -4.39
C ALA A 335 13.36 19.42 -3.06
N VAL A 336 14.37 19.61 -2.20
CA VAL A 336 14.21 20.30 -0.91
C VAL A 336 13.83 21.76 -1.12
N GLN A 337 14.49 22.46 -2.05
CA GLN A 337 14.15 23.86 -2.39
C GLN A 337 12.68 24.01 -2.75
N ILE A 338 12.20 23.18 -3.68
CA ILE A 338 10.81 23.24 -4.15
C ILE A 338 9.85 22.86 -3.01
N ALA A 339 10.16 21.81 -2.26
CA ALA A 339 9.31 21.35 -1.16
C ALA A 339 9.23 22.35 0.01
N LEU A 340 10.30 23.07 0.32
CA LEU A 340 10.30 24.17 1.30
C LEU A 340 9.49 25.36 0.77
N SER A 341 9.73 25.77 -0.48
CA SER A 341 9.02 26.89 -1.12
C SER A 341 7.50 26.63 -1.24
N SER A 342 7.12 25.36 -1.38
CA SER A 342 5.72 24.93 -1.48
C SER A 342 5.11 24.54 -0.11
N ASN A 343 5.82 24.79 1.00
CA ASN A 343 5.40 24.44 2.36
C ASN A 343 4.90 22.98 2.50
N CYS A 344 5.62 22.05 1.89
CA CYS A 344 5.25 20.63 1.84
C CYS A 344 5.93 19.78 2.94
N ILE A 345 6.95 20.33 3.62
CA ILE A 345 7.79 19.61 4.60
C ILE A 345 7.35 19.90 6.04
N THR A 346 7.17 18.85 6.85
CA THR A 346 7.04 18.97 8.31
C THR A 346 8.39 19.21 8.98
N ASN A 347 8.44 19.99 10.07
CA ASN A 347 9.65 20.17 10.89
C ASN A 347 10.90 20.53 10.07
N GLN A 348 10.80 21.64 9.33
CA GLN A 348 11.81 22.09 8.37
C GLN A 348 13.18 22.34 9.03
N ILE A 349 13.19 22.90 10.24
CA ILE A 349 14.42 23.24 10.97
C ILE A 349 15.27 21.98 11.22
N GLN A 350 14.64 20.90 11.68
CA GLN A 350 15.37 19.66 11.96
C GLN A 350 16.01 19.07 10.68
N LEU A 351 15.29 19.14 9.55
CA LEU A 351 15.84 18.71 8.26
C LEU A 351 17.03 19.59 7.84
N LEU A 352 16.90 20.91 7.94
CA LEU A 352 17.96 21.85 7.57
C LEU A 352 19.24 21.62 8.39
N CYS A 353 19.12 21.45 9.71
CA CYS A 353 20.27 21.13 10.58
C CYS A 353 20.93 19.79 10.18
N LEU A 354 20.14 18.78 9.80
CA LEU A 354 20.70 17.50 9.38
C LEU A 354 21.40 17.60 8.02
N LEU A 355 20.90 18.43 7.09
CA LEU A 355 21.53 18.65 5.79
C LEU A 355 22.94 19.25 5.91
N GLU A 356 23.22 20.04 6.96
CA GLU A 356 24.55 20.59 7.25
C GLU A 356 25.58 19.53 7.65
N SER A 357 25.14 18.32 8.02
CA SER A 357 26.05 17.21 8.34
C SER A 357 26.59 16.48 7.10
N LEU A 358 26.05 16.77 5.92
CA LEU A 358 26.57 16.24 4.66
C LEU A 358 27.79 17.04 4.20
N PRO A 359 28.72 16.44 3.43
CA PRO A 359 29.76 17.19 2.74
C PRO A 359 29.21 18.41 1.97
N PRO A 360 29.97 19.52 1.93
CA PRO A 360 29.47 20.78 1.40
C PRO A 360 29.17 20.68 -0.09
N HIS A 361 27.95 21.04 -0.50
CA HIS A 361 27.56 21.12 -1.90
C HIS A 361 27.01 22.50 -2.23
N LYS A 362 27.46 23.11 -3.34
CA LYS A 362 27.13 24.50 -3.72
C LYS A 362 25.63 24.78 -3.72
N LEU A 363 24.83 23.93 -4.40
CA LEU A 363 23.38 24.13 -4.47
C LEU A 363 22.71 23.93 -3.11
N MET A 364 23.13 22.92 -2.33
CA MET A 364 22.51 22.64 -1.03
C MET A 364 22.78 23.77 -0.04
N LYS A 365 23.99 24.35 -0.07
CA LYS A 365 24.34 25.53 0.74
C LYS A 365 23.39 26.70 0.47
N ILE A 366 23.10 26.99 -0.80
CA ILE A 366 22.13 28.04 -1.19
C ILE A 366 20.75 27.74 -0.60
N VAL A 367 20.28 26.49 -0.66
CA VAL A 367 18.98 26.09 -0.10
C VAL A 367 18.91 26.29 1.41
N ILE A 368 19.97 25.89 2.13
CA ILE A 368 20.05 26.03 3.58
C ILE A 368 20.06 27.52 3.97
N GLU A 369 20.92 28.33 3.35
CA GLU A 369 21.02 29.77 3.63
C GLU A 369 19.72 30.52 3.32
N ALA A 370 18.97 30.11 2.30
CA ALA A 370 17.70 30.75 1.94
C ALA A 370 16.57 30.51 2.96
N HIS A 371 16.60 29.39 3.69
CA HIS A 371 15.50 28.96 4.58
C HIS A 371 15.86 28.90 6.06
N LYS A 372 17.14 28.99 6.43
CA LYS A 372 17.59 29.08 7.81
C LYS A 372 17.50 30.56 8.25
N LYS A 373 16.30 30.98 8.66
CA LYS A 373 16.04 32.30 9.29
C LYS A 373 15.72 32.15 10.76
#